data_AF-A0A536QNN0-F1
#
_entry.id   AF-A0A536QNN0-F1
#
_cell.length_a   1.000
_cell.length_b   1.000
_cell.length_c   1.000
_cell.angle_alpha   90.00
_cell.angle_beta   90.00
_cell.angle_gamma   90.00
#
_symmetry.space_group_name_H-M   'P 1'
#
loop_
_entity.id
_entity.type
_entity.pdbx_description
1 polymer ?
#
loop_
_entity_poly.entity_id
_entity_poly.type
_entity_poly.pdbx_seq_one_letter_code
_entity_poly.pdbx_strand_id
1 'polypeptide(L)'
;MATSASYLEEAAGGMVAAAAFDDDDAAVSAIALLRASGVREQDITVIAKDRRRAELVAGDRAWLPGKGWSGIMSRLVRLLNGGIPRDVRKRYGKALSSGQIVVVAAAGDQPPDTIAALLRQSRGDLIDEWWQAPTQLFAPPELAGPF
;
A
#
# COMPACT_ATOMS: atom_id res chain seq x y z
N MET A 1 -21.94 -8.01 19.17
CA MET A 1 -21.60 -8.06 17.73
C MET A 1 -21.20 -6.68 17.28
N ALA A 2 -19.92 -6.49 16.97
CA ALA A 2 -19.39 -5.40 16.16
C ALA A 2 -18.11 -5.94 15.51
N THR A 3 -18.27 -6.49 14.32
CA THR A 3 -17.23 -6.91 13.38
C THR A 3 -16.81 -5.70 12.56
N SER A 4 -15.52 -5.34 12.54
CA SER A 4 -14.83 -4.79 11.36
C SER A 4 -13.38 -4.47 11.72
N ALA A 5 -12.57 -5.52 11.57
CA ALA A 5 -11.15 -5.52 11.80
C ALA A 5 -10.46 -5.50 10.42
N SER A 6 -10.11 -4.32 9.90
CA SER A 6 -9.13 -4.21 8.81
C SER A 6 -7.77 -3.88 9.43
N TYR A 7 -7.01 -4.95 9.62
CA TYR A 7 -5.70 -5.00 10.23
C TYR A 7 -4.81 -5.81 9.26
N LEU A 8 -3.58 -5.39 8.98
CA LEU A 8 -2.54 -6.40 9.20
C LEU A 8 -2.53 -6.55 10.71
N GLU A 9 -3.17 -7.59 11.27
CA GLU A 9 -3.13 -7.79 12.73
C GLU A 9 -1.65 -7.76 13.10
N GLU A 10 -1.25 -6.84 13.98
CA GLU A 10 0.15 -6.44 14.19
C GLU A 10 1.11 -7.62 14.43
N ALA A 11 0.57 -8.80 14.77
CA ALA A 11 1.28 -10.05 14.97
C ALA A 11 1.14 -11.10 13.84
N ALA A 12 0.11 -11.05 12.99
CA ALA A 12 -0.21 -12.13 12.04
C ALA A 12 0.16 -11.82 10.58
N GLY A 13 0.05 -10.55 10.17
CA GLY A 13 0.07 -10.17 8.76
C GLY A 13 -1.32 -10.24 8.14
N GLY A 14 -1.41 -10.32 6.81
CA GLY A 14 -2.68 -10.26 6.11
C GLY A 14 -2.52 -10.45 4.61
N MET A 15 -3.61 -10.81 3.93
CA MET A 15 -3.64 -10.84 2.48
C MET A 15 -3.55 -9.42 1.93
N VAL A 16 -2.78 -9.25 0.87
CA VAL A 16 -2.71 -8.00 0.11
C VAL A 16 -2.83 -8.31 -1.37
N ALA A 17 -3.30 -7.33 -2.12
CA ALA A 17 -3.21 -7.33 -3.58
C ALA A 17 -2.47 -6.08 -4.04
N ALA A 18 -1.68 -6.21 -5.11
CA ALA A 18 -0.95 -5.09 -5.66
C ALA A 18 -0.87 -5.16 -7.18
N ALA A 19 -0.53 -4.02 -7.77
CA ALA A 19 -0.25 -3.89 -9.19
C ALA A 19 0.80 -2.80 -9.44
N ALA A 20 1.50 -2.92 -10.56
CA ALA A 20 2.39 -1.92 -11.11
C ALA A 20 1.68 -1.07 -12.17
N PHE A 21 2.06 0.20 -12.28
CA PHE A 21 1.48 1.16 -13.21
C PHE A 21 2.59 1.95 -13.90
N ASP A 22 2.52 2.01 -15.23
CA ASP A 22 3.39 2.87 -16.03
C ASP A 22 2.98 4.35 -15.98
N ASP A 23 1.70 4.60 -15.69
CA ASP A 23 1.04 5.90 -15.77
C ASP A 23 0.55 6.37 -14.39
N ASP A 24 0.85 7.62 -14.05
CA ASP A 24 0.44 8.25 -12.77
C ASP A 24 -1.09 8.37 -12.70
N ASP A 25 -1.74 8.71 -13.81
CA ASP A 25 -3.20 8.86 -13.86
C ASP A 25 -3.91 7.52 -13.68
N ALA A 26 -3.32 6.43 -14.18
CA ALA A 26 -3.79 5.07 -13.94
C ALA A 26 -3.68 4.70 -12.45
N ALA A 27 -2.54 5.00 -11.81
CA ALA A 27 -2.35 4.75 -10.38
C ALA A 27 -3.31 5.58 -9.52
N VAL A 28 -3.54 6.86 -9.86
CA VAL A 28 -4.53 7.72 -9.17
C VAL A 28 -5.95 7.15 -9.33
N SER A 29 -6.30 6.69 -10.54
CA SER A 29 -7.59 6.06 -10.82
C SER A 29 -7.77 4.77 -10.00
N ALA A 30 -6.71 3.97 -9.86
CA ALA A 30 -6.71 2.77 -9.02
C ALA A 30 -7.05 3.10 -7.57
N ILE A 31 -6.37 4.10 -6.98
CA ILE A 31 -6.61 4.55 -5.61
C ILE A 31 -8.05 5.03 -5.43
N ALA A 32 -8.59 5.78 -6.41
CA ALA A 32 -9.97 6.24 -6.38
C ALA A 32 -10.98 5.08 -6.41
N LEU A 33 -10.76 4.06 -7.26
CA LEU A 33 -11.61 2.87 -7.33
C LEU A 33 -11.57 2.06 -6.03
N LEU A 34 -10.39 1.85 -5.46
CA LEU A 34 -10.23 1.14 -4.18
C LEU A 34 -10.97 1.86 -3.05
N ARG A 35 -10.89 3.18 -2.99
CA ARG A 35 -11.65 3.97 -2.00
C ARG A 35 -13.15 3.89 -2.23
N ALA A 36 -13.60 3.98 -3.47
CA ALA A 36 -15.01 3.87 -3.83
C ALA A 36 -15.59 2.48 -3.50
N SER A 37 -14.76 1.44 -3.52
CA SER A 37 -15.14 0.09 -3.09
C SER A 37 -15.05 -0.14 -1.57
N GLY A 38 -14.66 0.88 -0.79
CA GLY A 38 -14.58 0.82 0.66
C GLY A 38 -13.23 0.39 1.24
N VAL A 39 -12.17 0.28 0.42
CA VAL A 39 -10.80 0.16 0.95
C VAL A 39 -10.41 1.48 1.61
N ARG A 40 -9.92 1.41 2.84
CA ARG A 40 -9.59 2.58 3.63
C ARG A 40 -8.27 3.18 3.16
N GLU A 41 -8.09 4.48 3.34
CA GLU A 41 -6.87 5.19 2.94
C GLU A 41 -5.61 4.61 3.60
N GLN A 42 -5.71 4.25 4.88
CA GLN A 42 -4.63 3.62 5.65
C GLN A 42 -4.23 2.23 5.11
N ASP A 43 -5.13 1.56 4.40
CA ASP A 43 -4.96 0.22 3.84
C ASP A 43 -4.44 0.27 2.40
N ILE A 44 -4.15 1.46 1.86
CA ILE A 44 -3.60 1.67 0.52
C ILE A 44 -2.21 2.29 0.66
N THR A 45 -1.21 1.64 0.07
CA THR A 45 0.18 2.12 0.05
C THR A 45 0.62 2.38 -1.38
N VAL A 46 1.28 3.53 -1.60
CA VAL A 46 1.89 3.87 -2.89
C VAL A 46 3.41 3.84 -2.77
N ILE A 47 4.06 3.14 -3.68
CA ILE A 47 5.52 2.99 -3.72
C ILE A 47 6.02 3.39 -5.11
N ALA A 48 6.99 4.29 -5.15
CA ALA A 48 7.69 4.64 -6.37
C ALA A 48 9.18 4.88 -6.07
N LYS A 49 10.02 4.82 -7.12
CA LYS A 49 11.46 5.12 -7.01
C LYS A 49 11.71 6.56 -6.54
N ASP A 50 10.92 7.50 -7.06
CA ASP A 50 10.90 8.88 -6.59
C ASP A 50 9.81 9.04 -5.53
N ARG A 51 10.23 9.41 -4.30
CA ARG A 51 9.33 9.65 -3.19
C ARG A 51 8.34 10.78 -3.48
N ARG A 52 8.76 11.84 -4.17
CA ARG A 52 7.88 12.98 -4.48
C ARG A 52 6.76 12.57 -5.44
N ARG A 53 7.07 11.70 -6.39
CA ARG A 53 6.08 11.13 -7.30
C ARG A 53 5.07 10.25 -6.56
N ALA A 54 5.53 9.39 -5.66
CA ALA A 54 4.64 8.61 -4.78
C ALA A 54 3.74 9.53 -3.94
N GLU A 55 4.28 10.64 -3.41
CA GLU A 55 3.53 11.65 -2.66
C GLU A 55 2.43 12.33 -3.50
N LEU A 56 2.72 12.68 -4.75
CA LEU A 56 1.74 13.28 -5.66
C LEU A 56 0.61 12.31 -6.04
N VAL A 57 0.96 11.05 -6.31
CA VAL A 57 -0.01 10.00 -6.67
C VAL A 57 -0.88 9.61 -5.47
N ALA A 58 -0.28 9.46 -4.29
CA ALA A 58 -1.01 9.16 -3.06
C ALA A 58 -1.90 10.33 -2.63
N GLY A 59 -1.39 11.56 -2.71
CA GLY A 59 -2.05 12.76 -2.17
C GLY A 59 -2.45 12.59 -0.71
N ASP A 60 -3.68 13.03 -0.40
CA ASP A 60 -4.38 12.75 0.88
C ASP A 60 -5.39 11.60 0.70
N ARG A 61 -5.03 10.60 -0.11
CA ARG A 61 -5.93 9.48 -0.47
C ARG A 61 -5.31 8.11 -0.26
N ALA A 62 -4.00 8.04 0.00
CA ALA A 62 -3.29 6.82 0.31
C ALA A 62 -2.16 7.09 1.31
N TRP A 63 -1.83 6.07 2.09
CA TRP A 63 -0.71 6.12 3.02
C TRP A 63 0.64 6.10 2.28
N LEU A 64 1.60 6.81 2.85
CA LEU A 64 2.99 6.79 2.42
C LEU A 64 3.84 6.15 3.51
N PRO A 65 4.70 5.18 3.18
CA PRO A 65 5.61 4.59 4.15
C PRO A 65 6.41 5.68 4.90
N GLY A 66 6.19 5.75 6.22
CA GLY A 66 6.83 6.71 7.12
C GLY A 66 6.18 8.10 7.24
N LYS A 67 4.97 8.35 6.70
CA LYS A 67 4.19 9.57 6.99
C LYS A 67 3.84 9.58 8.50
N GLY A 68 3.89 10.73 9.17
CA GLY A 68 3.49 10.87 10.59
C GLY A 68 4.45 10.36 11.68
N TRP A 69 5.55 9.68 11.33
CA TRP A 69 6.55 9.23 12.32
C TRP A 69 7.60 10.32 12.55
N SER A 70 7.47 11.11 13.62
CA SER A 70 8.51 12.07 14.03
C SER A 70 9.55 11.43 14.96
N GLY A 71 10.81 11.89 14.90
CA GLY A 71 11.87 11.49 15.85
C GLY A 71 12.76 10.31 15.44
N ILE A 72 13.56 9.82 16.39
CA ILE A 72 14.62 8.81 16.24
C ILE A 72 14.11 7.47 15.65
N MET A 73 12.85 7.11 15.92
CA MET A 73 12.24 5.89 15.38
C MET A 73 12.18 5.88 13.84
N SER A 74 11.90 7.02 13.21
CA SER A 74 11.90 7.13 11.74
C SER A 74 13.29 6.91 11.13
N ARG A 75 14.36 7.37 11.82
CA ARG A 75 15.75 7.16 11.41
C ARG A 75 16.19 5.71 11.62
N LEU A 76 15.81 5.11 12.74
CA LEU A 76 16.13 3.72 13.08
C LEU A 76 15.46 2.74 12.10
N VAL A 77 14.19 2.97 11.78
CA VAL A 77 13.41 2.19 10.82
C VAL A 77 13.98 2.27 9.40
N ARG A 78 14.34 3.49 8.96
CA ARG A 78 14.95 3.73 7.64
C ARG A 78 16.31 3.03 7.51
N LEU A 79 17.04 2.92 8.62
CA LEU A 79 18.33 2.23 8.72
C LEU A 79 18.19 0.70 8.76
N LEU A 80 17.18 0.16 9.45
CA LEU A 80 17.01 -1.29 9.65
C LEU A 80 16.33 -2.00 8.48
N ASN A 81 15.39 -1.36 7.76
CA ASN A 81 14.54 -2.05 6.77
C ASN A 81 14.61 -1.52 5.32
N GLY A 82 15.37 -0.46 5.03
CA GLY A 82 15.67 -0.08 3.64
C GLY A 82 14.43 0.13 2.74
N GLY A 83 13.37 0.74 3.29
CA GLY A 83 12.29 1.42 2.56
C GLY A 83 11.19 0.57 1.93
N ILE A 84 11.43 -0.71 1.59
CA ILE A 84 10.43 -1.58 0.92
C ILE A 84 10.57 -3.03 1.44
N PRO A 85 9.48 -3.70 1.85
CA PRO A 85 9.53 -5.08 2.36
C PRO A 85 10.07 -6.08 1.33
N ARG A 86 10.64 -7.19 1.82
CA ARG A 86 11.27 -8.23 0.98
C ARG A 86 10.32 -8.76 -0.08
N ASP A 87 9.06 -9.01 0.27
CA ASP A 87 8.05 -9.56 -0.64
C ASP A 87 7.70 -8.60 -1.78
N VAL A 88 7.54 -7.32 -1.47
CA VAL A 88 7.34 -6.27 -2.47
C VAL A 88 8.57 -6.13 -3.35
N ARG A 89 9.77 -6.12 -2.76
CA ARG A 89 11.04 -6.03 -3.52
C ARG A 89 11.21 -7.21 -4.47
N LYS A 90 10.88 -8.43 -4.03
CA LYS A 90 10.97 -9.65 -4.84
C LYS A 90 10.03 -9.60 -6.05
N ARG A 91 8.81 -9.10 -5.87
CA ARG A 91 7.77 -9.07 -6.91
C ARG A 91 7.90 -7.87 -7.84
N TYR A 92 8.14 -6.70 -7.28
CA TYR A 92 8.06 -5.42 -7.98
C TYR A 92 9.37 -4.65 -8.05
N GLY A 93 10.50 -5.20 -7.57
CA GLY A 93 11.79 -4.51 -7.62
C GLY A 93 12.21 -4.11 -9.03
N LYS A 94 11.88 -4.94 -10.04
CA LYS A 94 12.12 -4.60 -11.45
C LYS A 94 11.24 -3.44 -11.91
N ALA A 95 9.94 -3.52 -11.66
CA ALA A 95 8.96 -2.46 -11.96
C ALA A 95 9.36 -1.11 -11.35
N LEU A 96 9.71 -1.12 -10.06
CA LEU A 96 10.15 0.08 -9.34
C LEU A 96 11.47 0.63 -9.91
N SER A 97 12.43 -0.24 -10.24
CA SER A 97 13.71 0.22 -10.79
C SER A 97 13.60 0.79 -12.22
N SER A 98 12.62 0.31 -13.01
CA SER A 98 12.25 0.89 -14.31
C SER A 98 11.39 2.15 -14.22
N GLY A 99 10.98 2.55 -13.00
CA GLY A 99 10.24 3.78 -12.77
C GLY A 99 8.72 3.63 -12.79
N GLN A 100 8.18 2.42 -12.73
CA GLN A 100 6.75 2.21 -12.50
C GLN A 100 6.36 2.57 -11.05
N ILE A 101 5.07 2.82 -10.84
CA ILE A 101 4.45 2.99 -9.53
C ILE A 101 3.83 1.67 -9.11
N VAL A 102 3.96 1.30 -7.84
CA VAL A 102 3.30 0.13 -7.28
C VAL A 102 2.28 0.59 -6.25
N VAL A 103 1.04 0.16 -6.42
CA VAL A 103 -0.04 0.34 -5.43
C VAL A 103 -0.26 -1.01 -4.75
N VAL A 104 -0.21 -1.02 -3.42
CA VAL A 104 -0.46 -2.19 -2.58
C VAL A 104 -1.66 -1.90 -1.70
N ALA A 105 -2.66 -2.76 -1.68
CA ALA A 105 -3.82 -2.63 -0.82
C ALA A 105 -4.00 -3.86 0.07
N ALA A 106 -4.26 -3.63 1.35
CA ALA A 106 -4.58 -4.69 2.30
C ALA A 106 -6.01 -5.20 2.10
N ALA A 107 -6.16 -6.52 2.13
CA ALA A 107 -7.47 -7.16 2.15
C ALA A 107 -8.06 -7.06 3.56
N GLY A 108 -8.69 -5.91 3.82
CA GLY A 108 -9.46 -5.63 5.02
C GLY A 108 -10.89 -6.11 4.87
N ASP A 109 -11.82 -5.14 4.90
CA ASP A 109 -13.24 -5.37 4.63
C ASP A 109 -13.51 -5.71 3.13
N GLN A 110 -12.49 -5.66 2.28
CA GLN A 110 -12.57 -6.03 0.86
C GLN A 110 -11.71 -7.26 0.56
N PRO A 111 -12.27 -8.30 -0.10
CA PRO A 111 -11.51 -9.47 -0.53
C PRO A 111 -10.33 -9.12 -1.46
N PRO A 112 -9.20 -9.85 -1.40
CA PRO A 112 -8.01 -9.55 -2.20
C PRO A 112 -8.25 -9.71 -3.71
N ASP A 113 -9.10 -10.63 -4.12
CA ASP A 113 -9.48 -10.86 -5.53
C ASP A 113 -10.31 -9.69 -6.09
N THR A 114 -11.18 -9.10 -5.25
CA THR A 114 -11.93 -7.89 -5.59
C THR A 114 -10.97 -6.70 -5.76
N ILE A 115 -10.01 -6.53 -4.84
CA ILE A 115 -8.96 -5.51 -4.95
C ILE A 115 -8.14 -5.72 -6.24
N ALA A 116 -7.72 -6.96 -6.53
CA ALA A 116 -6.98 -7.30 -7.74
C ALA A 116 -7.78 -7.00 -9.03
N ALA A 117 -9.09 -7.25 -9.03
CA ALA A 117 -9.97 -6.91 -10.14
C ALA A 117 -10.06 -5.40 -10.37
N LEU A 118 -10.16 -4.60 -9.30
CA LEU A 118 -10.17 -3.13 -9.39
C LEU A 118 -8.83 -2.59 -9.89
N LEU A 119 -7.72 -3.13 -9.41
CA LEU A 119 -6.38 -2.79 -9.90
C LEU A 119 -6.24 -3.10 -11.40
N ARG A 120 -6.74 -4.25 -11.85
CA ARG A 120 -6.81 -4.59 -13.28
C ARG A 120 -7.67 -3.62 -14.08
N GLN A 121 -8.86 -3.27 -13.56
CA GLN A 121 -9.77 -2.31 -14.19
C GLN A 121 -9.10 -0.95 -14.38
N SER A 122 -8.24 -0.53 -13.45
CA SER A 122 -7.45 0.69 -13.54
C SER A 122 -6.22 0.62 -14.45
N ARG A 123 -6.08 -0.43 -15.28
CA ARG A 123 -4.91 -0.66 -16.15
C ARG A 123 -3.62 -1.01 -15.39
N GLY A 124 -3.75 -1.62 -14.22
CA GLY A 124 -2.61 -2.15 -13.47
C GLY A 124 -2.06 -3.43 -14.10
N ASP A 125 -0.74 -3.53 -14.14
CA ASP A 125 0.02 -4.68 -14.60
C ASP A 125 0.67 -5.44 -13.42
N LEU A 126 1.24 -6.61 -13.71
CA LEU A 126 1.93 -7.45 -12.71
C LEU A 126 1.07 -7.72 -11.46
N ILE A 127 -0.24 -7.88 -11.64
CA ILE A 127 -1.17 -8.05 -10.53
C ILE A 127 -0.82 -9.33 -9.78
N ASP A 128 -0.60 -9.20 -8.47
CA ASP A 128 -0.26 -10.30 -7.58
C ASP A 128 -0.96 -10.16 -6.24
N GLU A 129 -1.24 -11.32 -5.64
CA GLU A 129 -1.92 -11.47 -4.36
C GLU A 129 -1.05 -12.35 -3.46
N TRP A 130 -0.77 -11.90 -2.24
CA TRP A 130 0.05 -12.69 -1.33
C TRP A 130 -0.27 -12.40 0.14
N TRP A 131 0.14 -13.33 0.99
CA TRP A 131 0.19 -13.09 2.43
C TRP A 131 1.40 -12.21 2.77
N GLN A 132 1.15 -11.01 3.26
CA GLN A 132 2.18 -10.07 3.71
C GLN A 132 2.38 -10.22 5.22
N ALA A 133 3.59 -10.61 5.63
CA ALA A 133 3.99 -10.57 7.03
C ALA A 133 3.89 -9.13 7.58
N PRO A 134 3.69 -8.95 8.90
CA PRO A 134 3.60 -7.63 9.54
C PRO A 134 4.69 -6.68 9.04
N THR A 135 4.28 -5.49 8.61
CA THR A 135 5.16 -4.55 7.94
C THR A 135 4.67 -3.11 8.08
N GLN A 136 5.52 -2.16 7.75
CA GLN A 136 5.25 -0.72 7.83
C GLN A 136 4.78 -0.14 6.48
N LEU A 137 4.22 -0.99 5.61
CA LEU A 137 3.60 -0.52 4.37
C LEU A 137 2.42 0.38 4.70
N PHE A 138 1.60 0.01 5.68
CA PHE A 138 0.35 0.68 6.02
C PHE A 138 0.50 1.59 7.24
N ALA A 139 -0.51 2.42 7.51
CA ALA A 139 -0.49 3.33 8.65
C ALA A 139 -0.54 2.57 9.98
N PRO A 140 0.22 2.99 11.02
CA PRO A 140 0.10 2.39 12.34
C PRO A 140 -1.25 2.73 13.00
N PRO A 141 -1.77 1.87 13.88
CA PRO A 141 -3.07 2.07 14.53
C PRO A 141 -3.19 3.42 15.25
N GLU A 142 -2.10 3.86 15.89
CA GLU A 142 -2.03 5.09 16.67
C GLU A 142 -2.13 6.37 15.81
N LEU A 143 -1.82 6.29 14.51
CA LEU A 143 -1.83 7.43 13.58
C LEU A 143 -3.04 7.45 12.64
N ALA A 144 -3.85 6.40 12.61
CA ALA A 144 -5.01 6.29 11.72
C ALA A 144 -6.28 6.99 12.26
N GLY A 145 -6.26 7.51 13.49
CA GLY A 145 -7.38 8.21 14.13
C GLY A 145 -8.44 7.26 14.74
N PRO A 146 -9.30 7.74 15.67
CA PRO A 146 -10.34 6.92 16.27
C PRO A 146 -11.52 6.67 15.32
N PHE A 147 -12.21 5.55 15.59
CA PHE A 147 -13.32 4.95 14.85
C PHE A 147 -14.61 5.79 14.80
#